data_AF-A0A821JRW0-F1
#
_entry.id   AF-A0A821JRW0-F1
#
_cell.length_a   1.000
_cell.length_b   1.000
_cell.length_c   1.000
_cell.angle_alpha   90.00
_cell.angle_beta   90.00
_cell.angle_gamma   90.00
#
_symmetry.space_group_name_H-M   'P 1'
#
loop_
_entity.id
_entity.type
_entity.pdbx_description
1 polymer ?
#
loop_
_entity_poly.entity_id
_entity_poly.type
_entity_poly.pdbx_seq_one_letter_code
_entity_poly.pdbx_strand_id
1 'polypeptide(L)'
;MKNFFKEHLPLHSGIFSEYADLFAMGLCLIITLLLTIGIKESALLNSVLTAVNLIVVTTVIIAGLTEVNGHNWNISPNEIGNITNSTMIIGKGGFFPFGIEGTLAGAATCFYAFVGFDLVATAGEETKNPQRAIPFSICLTLLVCSIVYCSVSIVITLMVRDLL
;
A
#
# COMPACT_ATOMS: atom_id res chain seq x y z
N MET A 1 19.69 -17.01 -0.83
CA MET A 1 19.91 -16.56 0.57
C MET A 1 19.02 -17.28 1.59
N LYS A 2 17.71 -17.47 1.35
CA LYS A 2 16.81 -18.26 2.22
C LYS A 2 17.36 -19.64 2.63
N ASN A 3 17.90 -20.40 1.68
CA ASN A 3 18.39 -21.76 1.95
C ASN A 3 19.62 -21.81 2.89
N PHE A 4 20.48 -20.78 2.85
CA PHE A 4 21.68 -20.71 3.70
C PHE A 4 21.32 -20.45 5.18
N PHE A 5 20.35 -19.56 5.44
CA PHE A 5 19.87 -19.26 6.78
C PHE A 5 19.04 -20.38 7.39
N LYS A 6 18.29 -21.10 6.56
CA LYS A 6 17.51 -22.27 6.96
C LYS A 6 18.39 -23.42 7.48
N GLU A 7 19.62 -23.51 6.97
CA GLU A 7 20.57 -24.57 7.30
C GLU A 7 21.44 -24.23 8.54
N HIS A 8 21.79 -22.95 8.74
CA HIS A 8 22.66 -22.52 9.84
C HIS A 8 21.92 -21.98 11.07
N LEU A 9 20.65 -21.57 10.95
CA LEU A 9 19.84 -21.00 12.03
C LEU A 9 18.35 -21.43 11.94
N PRO A 10 18.04 -22.75 11.97
CA PRO A 10 16.67 -23.22 12.01
C PRO A 10 16.03 -22.91 13.37
N LEU A 11 14.90 -22.20 13.37
CA LEU A 11 14.05 -22.00 14.54
C LEU A 11 12.91 -23.00 14.48
N HIS A 12 13.07 -24.15 15.15
CA HIS A 12 12.07 -25.21 15.16
C HIS A 12 11.07 -25.00 16.31
N SER A 13 10.10 -24.12 16.10
CA SER A 13 8.90 -24.06 16.94
C SER A 13 7.71 -23.73 16.03
N GLY A 14 6.66 -24.55 16.07
CA GLY A 14 5.54 -24.54 15.09
C GLY A 14 4.68 -23.27 15.03
N ILE A 15 5.11 -22.20 15.71
CA ILE A 15 4.47 -20.87 15.72
C ILE A 15 5.39 -19.81 15.10
N PHE A 16 6.72 -20.04 15.04
CA PHE A 16 7.71 -19.06 14.60
C PHE A 16 8.23 -19.35 13.18
N SER A 17 8.85 -18.34 12.57
CA SER A 17 9.47 -18.42 11.23
C SER A 17 10.52 -19.55 11.16
N GLU A 18 10.54 -20.26 10.04
CA GLU A 18 11.38 -21.43 9.78
C GLU A 18 12.90 -21.12 9.83
N TYR A 19 13.27 -19.83 9.77
CA TYR A 19 14.65 -19.34 9.92
C TYR A 19 14.66 -17.91 10.52
N ALA A 20 15.77 -17.53 11.13
CA ALA A 20 16.01 -16.17 11.61
C ALA A 20 16.34 -15.22 10.44
N ASP A 21 15.52 -14.19 10.22
CA ASP A 21 15.76 -13.16 9.20
C ASP A 21 16.66 -12.04 9.73
N LEU A 22 17.97 -12.19 9.54
CA LEU A 22 18.96 -11.19 9.98
C LEU A 22 18.84 -9.86 9.23
N PHE A 23 18.32 -9.86 8.00
CA PHE A 23 18.15 -8.63 7.23
C PHE A 23 17.00 -7.80 7.80
N ALA A 24 15.86 -8.43 8.09
CA ALA A 24 14.74 -7.77 8.75
C ALA A 24 15.13 -7.26 10.14
N MET A 25 15.88 -8.06 10.92
CA MET A 25 16.39 -7.65 12.23
C MET A 25 17.32 -6.42 12.11
N GLY A 26 18.25 -6.42 11.16
CA GLY A 26 19.15 -5.29 10.93
C GLY A 26 18.40 -4.01 10.54
N LEU A 27 17.43 -4.12 9.63
CA LEU A 27 16.58 -3.00 9.23
C LEU A 27 15.77 -2.45 10.42
N CYS A 28 15.15 -3.32 11.22
CA CYS A 28 14.43 -2.92 12.42
C CYS A 28 15.33 -2.19 13.42
N LEU A 29 16.54 -2.70 13.67
CA LEU A 29 17.51 -2.05 14.57
C LEU A 29 17.94 -0.67 14.05
N ILE A 30 18.17 -0.54 12.74
CA ILE A 30 18.50 0.75 12.12
C ILE A 30 17.36 1.75 12.32
N ILE A 31 16.11 1.33 12.07
CA ILE A 31 14.93 2.19 12.25
C ILE A 31 14.77 2.57 13.72
N THR A 32 14.89 1.64 14.66
CA THR A 32 14.81 1.93 16.10
C THR A 32 15.90 2.91 16.53
N LEU A 33 17.14 2.74 16.06
CA LEU A 33 18.25 3.63 16.39
C LEU A 33 18.07 5.02 15.77
N LEU A 34 17.50 5.10 14.56
CA LEU A 34 17.17 6.36 13.92
C LEU A 34 16.05 7.11 14.67
N LEU A 35 15.06 6.38 15.21
CA LEU A 35 14.00 6.94 16.04
C LEU A 35 14.51 7.47 17.39
N THR A 36 15.60 6.92 17.95
CA THR A 36 16.15 7.36 19.25
C THR A 36 17.04 8.60 19.15
N ILE A 37 17.47 9.02 17.96
CA ILE A 37 18.43 10.14 17.77
C ILE A 37 17.80 11.54 17.99
N GLY A 38 16.47 11.69 17.99
CA GLY A 38 15.80 12.88 18.55
C GLY A 38 14.68 13.50 17.72
N ILE A 39 13.79 14.22 18.41
CA ILE A 39 12.45 14.64 17.95
C ILE A 39 12.50 15.73 16.86
N LYS A 40 13.48 16.65 16.90
CA LYS A 40 13.61 17.75 15.92
C LYS A 40 14.02 17.26 14.53
N GLU A 41 15.03 16.39 14.46
CA GLU A 41 15.45 15.78 13.19
C GLU A 41 14.40 14.76 12.71
N SER A 42 13.74 14.06 13.64
CA SER A 42 12.66 13.11 13.34
C SER A 42 11.48 13.75 12.58
N ALA A 43 11.04 14.95 12.98
CA ALA A 43 9.95 15.65 12.28
C ALA A 43 10.32 16.02 10.82
N LEU A 44 11.58 16.42 10.59
CA LEU A 44 12.07 16.72 9.23
C LEU A 44 12.16 15.44 8.39
N LEU A 45 12.73 14.36 8.94
CA LEU A 45 12.81 13.07 8.25
C LEU A 45 11.42 12.54 7.88
N ASN A 46 10.45 12.57 8.79
CA ASN A 46 9.09 12.15 8.50
C ASN A 46 8.42 12.99 7.40
N SER A 47 8.66 14.31 7.41
CA SER A 47 8.17 15.20 6.35
C SER A 47 8.79 14.89 4.99
N VAL A 48 10.11 14.64 4.94
CA VAL A 48 10.82 14.23 3.71
C VAL A 48 10.30 12.89 3.20
N LEU A 49 10.16 11.88 4.07
CA LEU A 49 9.61 10.57 3.69
C LEU A 49 8.18 10.69 3.13
N THR A 50 7.35 11.52 3.74
CA THR A 50 6.00 11.81 3.26
C THR A 50 6.02 12.49 1.89
N ALA A 51 6.91 13.46 1.68
CA ALA A 51 7.07 14.14 0.40
C ALA A 51 7.53 13.19 -0.71
N VAL A 52 8.50 12.30 -0.42
CA VAL A 52 8.95 11.26 -1.34
C VAL A 52 7.80 10.32 -1.72
N ASN A 53 7.01 9.87 -0.74
CA ASN A 53 5.84 9.03 -1.01
C ASN A 53 4.81 9.75 -1.90
N LEU A 54 4.56 11.04 -1.67
CA LEU A 54 3.66 11.84 -2.49
C LEU A 54 4.17 11.98 -3.93
N ILE A 55 5.49 12.11 -4.12
CA ILE A 55 6.12 12.13 -5.45
C ILE A 55 5.88 10.79 -6.15
N VAL A 56 6.16 9.67 -5.49
CA VAL A 56 5.96 8.32 -6.05
C VAL A 56 4.52 8.13 -6.50
N VAL A 57 3.54 8.43 -5.65
CA VAL A 57 2.11 8.31 -5.98
C VAL A 57 1.75 9.20 -7.17
N THR A 58 2.24 10.45 -7.18
CA THR A 58 1.99 11.38 -8.28
C THR A 58 2.59 10.88 -9.60
N THR A 59 3.82 10.35 -9.57
CA THR A 59 4.47 9.76 -10.72
C THR A 59 3.71 8.54 -11.24
N VAL A 60 3.21 7.67 -10.36
CA VAL A 60 2.37 6.52 -10.76
C VAL A 60 1.10 6.99 -11.44
N ILE A 61 0.43 8.03 -10.93
CA ILE A 61 -0.77 8.58 -11.56
C ILE A 61 -0.43 9.13 -12.95
N ILE A 62 0.63 9.94 -13.09
CA ILE A 62 1.02 10.53 -14.37
C ILE A 62 1.44 9.46 -15.39
N ALA A 63 2.33 8.54 -14.99
CA ALA A 63 2.82 7.48 -15.86
C ALA A 63 1.71 6.51 -16.26
N GLY A 64 0.75 6.26 -15.36
CA GLY A 64 -0.38 5.43 -15.71
C GLY A 64 -1.35 6.15 -16.65
N LEU A 65 -1.57 7.48 -16.51
CA LEU A 65 -2.41 8.25 -17.45
C LEU A 65 -1.88 8.22 -18.89
N THR A 66 -0.57 8.09 -19.12
CA THR A 66 0.01 8.02 -20.47
C THR A 66 -0.26 6.69 -21.17
N GLU A 67 -0.53 5.63 -20.41
CA GLU A 67 -0.81 4.27 -20.90
C GLU A 67 -2.29 3.87 -20.70
N VAL A 68 -3.18 4.84 -20.43
CA VAL A 68 -4.61 4.55 -20.22
C VAL A 68 -5.29 4.18 -21.54
N ASN A 69 -5.63 2.90 -21.68
CA ASN A 69 -6.48 2.39 -22.73
C ASN A 69 -7.89 2.10 -22.19
N GLY A 70 -8.86 2.99 -22.47
CA GLY A 70 -10.26 2.85 -22.02
C GLY A 70 -10.99 1.58 -22.49
N HIS A 71 -10.43 0.87 -23.47
CA HIS A 71 -10.90 -0.45 -23.89
C HIS A 71 -10.71 -1.52 -22.81
N ASN A 72 -9.88 -1.28 -21.79
CA ASN A 72 -9.62 -2.25 -20.72
C ASN A 72 -10.80 -2.49 -19.77
N TRP A 73 -11.68 -1.48 -19.62
CA TRP A 73 -12.88 -1.61 -18.79
C TRP A 73 -14.06 -2.31 -19.48
N ASN A 74 -14.03 -2.46 -20.81
CA ASN A 74 -15.11 -3.04 -21.59
C ASN A 74 -14.72 -4.35 -22.27
N ILE A 75 -13.95 -5.19 -21.57
CA ILE A 75 -13.56 -6.53 -22.05
C ILE A 75 -14.81 -7.42 -22.09
N SER A 76 -15.08 -7.99 -23.26
CA SER A 76 -16.15 -8.97 -23.42
C SER A 76 -15.72 -10.33 -22.86
N PRO A 77 -16.62 -11.12 -22.23
CA PRO A 77 -16.31 -12.44 -21.68
C PRO A 77 -15.71 -13.45 -22.69
N ASN A 78 -15.82 -13.18 -24.00
CA ASN A 78 -15.39 -14.08 -25.07
C ASN A 78 -13.87 -14.05 -25.35
N GLU A 79 -13.14 -13.01 -24.97
CA GLU A 79 -11.67 -12.93 -25.15
C GLU A 79 -10.91 -13.68 -24.03
N ILE A 80 -11.51 -13.81 -22.86
CA ILE A 80 -10.91 -14.45 -21.68
C ILE A 80 -10.88 -15.98 -21.82
N GLY A 81 -11.79 -16.56 -22.61
CA GLY A 81 -11.87 -18.01 -22.84
C GLY A 81 -10.61 -18.63 -23.44
N ASN A 82 -9.82 -17.87 -24.21
CA ASN A 82 -8.60 -18.37 -24.86
C ASN A 82 -7.34 -18.35 -23.96
N ILE A 83 -7.40 -17.72 -22.78
CA ILE A 83 -6.27 -17.55 -21.84
C ILE A 83 -6.34 -18.55 -20.66
N THR A 84 -7.39 -19.38 -20.61
CA THR A 84 -7.70 -20.31 -19.50
C THR A 84 -6.73 -21.49 -19.31
N ASN A 85 -5.68 -21.62 -20.15
CA ASN A 85 -4.62 -22.60 -19.93
C ASN A 85 -3.65 -22.23 -18.78
N SER A 86 -3.82 -21.05 -18.16
CA SER A 86 -3.02 -20.62 -17.01
C SER A 86 -3.82 -20.75 -15.71
N THR A 87 -3.22 -21.41 -14.71
CA THR A 87 -3.74 -21.66 -13.35
C THR A 87 -3.85 -20.40 -12.48
N MET A 88 -4.29 -19.27 -13.05
CA MET A 88 -4.57 -18.03 -12.35
C MET A 88 -6.07 -17.79 -12.29
N ILE A 89 -6.54 -17.21 -11.18
CA ILE A 89 -7.95 -16.82 -11.03
C ILE A 89 -8.18 -15.61 -11.93
N ILE A 90 -8.60 -15.85 -13.18
CA ILE A 90 -9.01 -14.80 -14.11
C ILE A 90 -10.50 -14.57 -13.89
N GLY A 91 -10.86 -13.43 -13.30
CA GLY A 91 -12.27 -13.07 -13.05
C GLY A 91 -13.07 -12.90 -14.36
N LYS A 92 -14.39 -12.69 -14.25
CA LYS A 92 -15.34 -12.68 -15.38
C LYS A 92 -15.18 -11.54 -16.41
N GLY A 93 -14.10 -10.77 -16.36
CA GLY A 93 -13.88 -9.59 -17.19
C GLY A 93 -14.75 -8.39 -16.79
N GLY A 94 -14.41 -7.21 -17.32
CA GLY A 94 -15.12 -5.95 -17.04
C GLY A 94 -14.74 -5.28 -15.70
N PHE A 95 -15.54 -4.29 -15.29
CA PHE A 95 -15.31 -3.49 -14.06
C PHE A 95 -15.45 -4.29 -12.75
N PHE A 96 -16.12 -5.45 -12.78
CA PHE A 96 -16.43 -6.25 -11.59
C PHE A 96 -16.04 -7.74 -11.75
N PRO A 97 -14.75 -8.05 -11.95
CA PRO A 97 -14.31 -9.39 -12.38
C PRO A 97 -14.41 -10.46 -11.27
N PHE A 98 -14.29 -10.07 -10.00
CA PHE A 98 -14.24 -11.01 -8.86
C PHE A 98 -15.52 -11.07 -8.02
N GLY A 99 -16.59 -10.41 -8.45
CA GLY A 99 -17.84 -10.40 -7.69
C GLY A 99 -17.72 -9.69 -6.34
N ILE A 100 -18.75 -9.83 -5.50
CA ILE A 100 -18.81 -9.23 -4.15
C ILE A 100 -17.72 -9.81 -3.24
N GLU A 101 -17.40 -11.09 -3.38
CA GLU A 101 -16.41 -11.79 -2.57
C GLU A 101 -15.01 -11.19 -2.76
N GLY A 102 -14.59 -10.97 -4.00
CA GLY A 102 -13.30 -10.31 -4.29
C GLY A 102 -13.29 -8.84 -3.88
N THR A 103 -14.39 -8.11 -4.05
CA THR A 103 -14.49 -6.72 -3.58
C THR A 103 -14.39 -6.62 -2.06
N LEU A 104 -15.02 -7.52 -1.32
CA LEU A 104 -14.97 -7.53 0.14
C LEU A 104 -13.57 -7.88 0.65
N ALA A 105 -12.89 -8.86 0.03
CA ALA A 105 -11.51 -9.20 0.34
C ALA A 105 -10.54 -8.05 0.04
N GLY A 106 -10.73 -7.34 -1.08
CA GLY A 106 -9.99 -6.12 -1.41
C GLY A 106 -10.22 -5.00 -0.40
N ALA A 107 -11.49 -4.75 -0.02
CA ALA A 107 -11.83 -3.76 0.99
C ALA A 107 -11.19 -4.08 2.36
N ALA A 108 -11.18 -5.35 2.77
CA ALA A 108 -10.51 -5.82 3.98
C ALA A 108 -8.99 -5.50 3.96
N THR A 109 -8.35 -5.66 2.80
CA THR A 109 -6.93 -5.33 2.65
C THR A 109 -6.69 -3.82 2.74
N CYS A 110 -7.56 -3.01 2.12
CA CYS A 110 -7.48 -1.55 2.19
C CYS A 110 -7.69 -1.00 3.61
N PHE A 111 -8.40 -1.70 4.50
CA PHE A 111 -8.54 -1.28 5.90
C PHE A 111 -7.18 -1.16 6.62
N TYR A 112 -6.17 -1.92 6.21
CA TYR A 112 -4.81 -1.82 6.76
C TYR A 112 -4.19 -0.42 6.53
N ALA A 113 -4.60 0.29 5.47
CA ALA A 113 -4.11 1.63 5.17
C ALA A 113 -4.58 2.71 6.16
N PHE A 114 -5.58 2.41 7.01
CA PHE A 114 -6.05 3.32 8.06
C PHE A 114 -5.36 3.09 9.42
N VAL A 115 -4.49 2.09 9.52
CA VAL A 115 -3.67 1.87 10.73
C VAL A 115 -2.64 2.99 10.83
N GLY A 116 -2.60 3.68 11.98
CA GLY A 116 -1.68 4.80 12.23
C GLY A 116 -2.34 6.18 12.37
N PHE A 117 -3.66 6.25 12.31
CA PHE A 117 -4.40 7.50 12.55
C PHE A 117 -4.26 8.02 14.00
N ASP A 118 -4.00 7.13 14.94
CA ASP A 118 -3.71 7.42 16.34
C ASP A 118 -2.45 8.30 16.53
N LEU A 119 -1.48 8.23 15.60
CA LEU A 119 -0.33 9.14 15.63
C LEU A 119 -0.71 10.61 15.47
N VAL A 120 -1.80 10.91 14.73
CA VAL A 120 -2.30 12.28 14.55
C VAL A 120 -2.82 12.85 15.88
N ALA A 121 -3.44 12.00 16.70
CA ALA A 121 -3.92 12.40 18.02
C ALA A 121 -2.75 12.69 18.98
N THR A 122 -1.68 11.89 18.96
CA THR A 122 -0.47 12.12 19.76
C THR A 122 0.26 13.41 19.36
N ALA A 123 0.33 13.70 18.05
CA ALA A 123 0.90 14.96 17.56
C ALA A 123 0.07 16.21 17.94
N GLY A 124 -1.16 16.01 18.43
CA GLY A 124 -2.03 17.07 18.93
C GLY A 124 -1.43 17.87 20.08
N GLU A 125 -0.59 17.25 20.91
CA GLU A 125 0.06 17.88 22.07
C GLU A 125 1.02 19.01 21.67
N GLU A 126 1.57 18.96 20.45
CA GLU A 126 2.48 19.97 19.90
C GLU A 126 1.76 21.08 19.10
N THR A 127 0.44 20.97 18.92
CA THR A 127 -0.35 21.94 18.14
C THR A 127 -0.85 23.11 18.98
N LYS A 128 -0.74 24.34 18.45
CA LYS A 128 -1.20 25.56 19.15
C LYS A 128 -2.71 25.60 19.46
N ASN A 129 -3.54 24.87 18.71
CA ASN A 129 -4.99 24.78 18.95
C ASN A 129 -5.55 23.39 18.54
N PRO A 130 -5.38 22.38 19.40
CA PRO A 130 -5.73 20.99 19.06
C PRO A 130 -7.22 20.80 18.81
N GLN A 131 -8.07 21.53 19.54
CA GLN A 131 -9.53 21.35 19.55
C GLN A 131 -10.19 21.60 18.19
N ARG A 132 -9.58 22.45 17.35
CA ARG A 132 -10.04 22.70 15.98
C ARG A 132 -9.08 22.17 14.91
N ALA A 133 -7.77 22.18 15.17
CA ALA A 133 -6.78 21.79 14.16
C ALA A 133 -6.79 20.28 13.89
N ILE A 134 -6.90 19.45 14.93
CA ILE A 134 -6.90 17.99 14.81
C ILE A 134 -8.09 17.51 13.97
N PRO A 135 -9.37 17.81 14.31
CA PRO A 135 -10.51 17.30 13.54
C PRO A 135 -10.54 17.85 12.10
N PHE A 136 -10.10 19.09 11.88
CA PHE A 136 -10.01 19.64 10.53
C PHE A 136 -8.93 18.95 9.69
N SER A 137 -7.74 18.72 10.27
CA SER A 137 -6.63 18.03 9.61
C SER A 137 -7.06 16.64 9.15
N ILE A 138 -7.65 15.85 10.06
CA ILE A 138 -8.18 14.51 9.83
C ILE A 138 -9.14 14.47 8.63
N CYS A 139 -10.14 15.36 8.63
CA CYS A 139 -11.16 15.38 7.58
C CYS A 139 -10.53 15.73 6.24
N LEU A 140 -9.61 16.70 6.23
CA LEU A 140 -8.89 17.12 5.03
C LEU A 140 -8.01 15.99 4.46
N THR A 141 -7.20 15.32 5.29
CA THR A 141 -6.35 14.22 4.83
C THR A 141 -7.18 13.04 4.36
N LEU A 142 -8.26 12.67 5.06
CA LEU A 142 -9.15 11.59 4.62
C LEU A 142 -9.78 11.88 3.25
N LEU A 143 -10.23 13.10 3.02
CA LEU A 143 -10.79 13.52 1.74
C LEU A 143 -9.74 13.45 0.63
N VAL A 144 -8.56 14.02 0.86
CA VAL A 144 -7.45 14.00 -0.10
C VAL A 144 -6.99 12.57 -0.41
N CYS A 145 -6.78 11.75 0.62
CA CYS A 145 -6.41 10.34 0.45
C CYS A 145 -7.47 9.57 -0.35
N SER A 146 -8.76 9.79 -0.07
CA SER A 146 -9.85 9.15 -0.81
C SER A 146 -9.80 9.47 -2.30
N ILE A 147 -9.58 10.74 -2.66
CA ILE A 147 -9.44 11.15 -4.06
C ILE A 147 -8.23 10.46 -4.70
N VAL A 148 -7.07 10.54 -4.05
CA VAL A 148 -5.82 9.97 -4.57
C VAL A 148 -5.93 8.45 -4.74
N TYR A 149 -6.48 7.72 -3.77
CA TYR A 149 -6.67 6.27 -3.87
C TYR A 149 -7.66 5.88 -4.96
N CYS A 150 -8.74 6.64 -5.15
CA CYS A 150 -9.65 6.45 -6.28
C CYS A 150 -8.92 6.67 -7.61
N SER A 151 -8.12 7.73 -7.73
CA SER A 151 -7.32 8.01 -8.94
C SER A 151 -6.34 6.89 -9.24
N VAL A 152 -5.58 6.43 -8.24
CA VAL A 152 -4.64 5.31 -8.38
C VAL A 152 -5.36 4.02 -8.77
N SER A 153 -6.49 3.72 -8.14
CA SER A 153 -7.28 2.52 -8.45
C SER A 153 -7.77 2.54 -9.90
N ILE A 154 -8.27 3.67 -10.38
CA ILE A 154 -8.69 3.85 -11.77
C ILE A 154 -7.53 3.63 -12.73
N VAL A 155 -6.39 4.28 -12.46
CA VAL A 155 -5.20 4.22 -13.31
C VAL A 155 -4.64 2.80 -13.40
N ILE A 156 -4.44 2.13 -12.26
CA ILE A 156 -3.91 0.76 -12.23
C ILE A 156 -4.88 -0.21 -12.92
N THR A 157 -6.18 -0.08 -12.68
CA THR A 157 -7.18 -0.94 -13.32
C THR A 157 -7.19 -0.76 -14.83
N LEU A 158 -6.90 0.44 -15.34
CA LEU A 158 -6.81 0.70 -16.78
C LEU A 158 -5.50 0.20 -17.40
N MET A 159 -4.41 0.14 -16.63
CA MET A 159 -3.08 -0.31 -17.09
C MET A 159 -2.90 -1.84 -17.13
N VAL A 160 -3.58 -2.59 -16.25
CA VAL A 160 -3.30 -4.02 -15.98
C VAL A 160 -3.34 -4.95 -17.20
N ARG A 161 -4.04 -4.62 -18.30
CA ARG A 161 -4.04 -5.47 -19.49
C ARG A 161 -2.83 -5.29 -20.40
N ASP A 162 -2.14 -4.16 -20.38
CA ASP A 162 -0.96 -3.96 -21.23
C ASP A 162 0.27 -4.75 -20.75
N LEU A 163 0.16 -5.50 -19.63
CA LEU A 163 1.25 -6.23 -18.97
C LEU A 163 1.10 -7.78 -18.98
N LEU A 164 0.06 -8.32 -19.61
CA LEU A 164 -0.19 -9.76 -19.81
C LEU A 164 -0.24 -10.11 -21.29
#